data_AF-A0A7Z9QM06-F1
#
_entry.id   AF-A0A7Z9QM06-F1
#
_cell.length_a   1.000
_cell.length_b   1.000
_cell.length_c   1.000
_cell.angle_alpha   90.00
_cell.angle_beta   90.00
_cell.angle_gamma   90.00
#
_symmetry.space_group_name_H-M   'P 1'
#
loop_
_entity.id
_entity.type
_entity.pdbx_description
1 polymer ?
#
loop_
_entity_poly.entity_id
_entity_poly.type
_entity_poly.pdbx_seq_one_letter_code
_entity_poly.pdbx_strand_id
1 'polypeptide(L)'
;MKITNPASNQTLIETPVFKALLSYGVPQVVVLYKERQTLVTTKRYSNTTNKHRNAAVRDMHPANFTIIEATPETIQEITGLETR
;
A
#
# COMPACT_ATOMS: atom_id res chain seq x y z
N MET A 1 -13.00 9.73 -0.73
CA MET A 1 -12.09 8.76 -0.06
C MET A 1 -12.95 7.69 0.57
N LYS A 2 -12.64 6.41 0.36
CA LYS A 2 -13.33 5.26 0.95
C LYS A 2 -12.34 4.50 1.81
N ILE A 3 -12.73 4.16 3.04
CA ILE A 3 -11.92 3.38 3.98
C ILE A 3 -12.68 2.10 4.33
N THR A 4 -12.00 0.97 4.23
CA THR A 4 -12.58 -0.35 4.53
C THR A 4 -11.60 -1.16 5.37
N ASN A 5 -12.09 -1.95 6.33
CA ASN A 5 -11.25 -2.79 7.18
C ASN A 5 -11.51 -4.27 6.87
N PRO A 6 -10.78 -4.88 5.90
CA PRO A 6 -10.99 -6.28 5.53
C PRO A 6 -10.58 -7.26 6.66
N ALA A 7 -9.71 -6.83 7.56
CA ALA A 7 -9.32 -7.55 8.77
C ALA A 7 -9.03 -6.55 9.90
N SER A 8 -8.99 -7.01 11.15
CA SER A 8 -8.77 -6.15 12.32
C SER A 8 -7.44 -5.38 12.29
N ASN A 9 -6.43 -5.92 11.61
CA ASN A 9 -5.11 -5.31 11.44
C ASN A 9 -4.88 -4.73 10.05
N GLN A 10 -5.90 -4.70 9.18
CA GLN A 10 -5.79 -4.20 7.82
C GLN A 10 -6.76 -3.04 7.56
N THR A 11 -6.25 -2.04 6.86
CA THR A 11 -7.04 -0.89 6.40
C THR A 11 -6.79 -0.70 4.92
N LEU A 12 -7.85 -0.79 4.12
CA LEU A 12 -7.84 -0.47 2.71
C LEU A 12 -8.38 0.96 2.53
N ILE A 13 -7.57 1.80 1.90
CA ILE A 13 -7.92 3.18 1.58
C ILE A 13 -7.99 3.30 0.07
N GLU A 14 -9.09 3.81 -0.44
CA GLU A 14 -9.32 3.98 -1.89
C GLU A 14 -9.72 5.43 -2.17
N THR A 15 -8.99 6.04 -3.09
CA THR A 15 -9.21 7.40 -3.57
C THR A 15 -9.17 7.40 -5.09
N PRO A 16 -9.59 8.49 -5.76
CA PRO A 16 -9.43 8.61 -7.21
C PRO A 16 -7.96 8.60 -7.67
N VAL A 17 -7.01 8.90 -6.77
CA VAL A 17 -5.58 9.06 -7.09
C VAL A 17 -4.81 7.77 -6.81
N PHE A 18 -5.11 7.12 -5.69
CA PHE A 18 -4.42 5.92 -5.25
C PHE A 18 -5.32 4.96 -4.48
N LYS A 19 -4.85 3.72 -4.37
CA LYS A 19 -5.39 2.70 -3.47
C LYS A 19 -4.28 2.10 -2.61
N ALA A 20 -4.45 2.13 -1.30
CA ALA A 20 -3.44 1.71 -0.34
C ALA A 20 -3.98 0.65 0.60
N LEU A 21 -3.19 -0.40 0.85
CA LEU A 21 -3.40 -1.34 1.94
C LEU A 21 -2.39 -1.06 3.05
N LEU A 22 -2.88 -0.77 4.24
CA LEU A 22 -2.09 -0.62 5.46
C LEU A 22 -2.26 -1.87 6.31
N SER A 23 -1.17 -2.31 6.94
CA SER A 23 -1.17 -3.33 7.99
C SER A 23 -0.64 -2.72 9.28
N TYR A 24 -1.41 -2.80 10.36
CA TYR A 24 -1.10 -2.16 11.65
C TYR A 24 -0.68 -0.68 11.51
N GLY A 25 -1.38 0.08 10.66
CA GLY A 25 -1.07 1.50 10.43
C GLY A 25 0.10 1.78 9.47
N VAL A 26 0.82 0.75 9.01
CA VAL A 26 1.95 0.89 8.08
C VAL A 26 1.54 0.47 6.66
N PRO A 27 1.71 1.31 5.64
CA PRO A 27 1.47 0.97 4.24
C PRO A 27 2.25 -0.29 3.85
N GLN A 28 1.59 -1.21 3.16
CA GLN A 28 2.23 -2.40 2.61
C GLN A 28 2.31 -2.32 1.09
N VAL A 29 1.21 -1.89 0.47
CA VAL A 29 1.07 -1.74 -0.98
C VAL A 29 0.26 -0.50 -1.26
N VAL A 30 0.74 0.34 -2.17
CA VAL A 30 0.03 1.52 -2.67
C VAL A 30 0.07 1.51 -4.19
N VAL A 31 -1.11 1.44 -4.80
CA VAL A 31 -1.29 1.57 -6.24
C VAL A 31 -1.56 3.03 -6.56
N LEU A 32 -0.68 3.64 -7.33
CA LEU A 32 -0.80 5.00 -7.84
C LEU A 32 -1.34 4.94 -9.27
N TYR A 33 -2.59 5.37 -9.46
CA TYR A 33 -3.30 5.16 -10.74
C TYR A 33 -2.74 6.01 -11.87
N LYS A 34 -2.36 7.26 -11.58
CA LYS A 34 -1.89 8.23 -12.58
C LYS A 34 -0.46 7.91 -13.04
N GLU A 35 0.38 7.52 -12.11
CA GLU A 35 1.80 7.20 -12.31
C GLU A 35 1.97 5.78 -12.87
N ARG A 36 0.90 4.96 -12.85
CA ARG A 36 0.91 3.55 -13.23
C ARG A 36 1.96 2.76 -12.47
N GLN A 37 2.06 3.03 -11.17
CA GLN A 37 3.06 2.45 -10.28
C GLN A 37 2.38 1.76 -9.10
N THR A 38 3.03 0.73 -8.59
CA THR A 38 2.66 0.08 -7.32
C THR A 38 3.85 0.18 -6.39
N LEU A 39 3.74 1.06 -5.39
CA LEU A 39 4.72 1.17 -4.32
C LEU A 39 4.51 0.03 -3.34
N VAL A 40 5.59 -0.67 -3.01
CA VAL A 40 5.56 -1.79 -2.07
C VAL A 40 6.59 -1.52 -0.99
N THR A 41 6.23 -1.71 0.27
CA THR A 41 7.18 -1.49 1.34
C THR A 41 8.26 -2.57 1.39
N THR A 42 9.49 -2.14 1.69
CA THR A 42 10.62 -3.07 1.80
C THR A 42 10.42 -4.01 2.98
N LYS A 43 11.07 -5.18 2.92
CA LYS A 43 10.99 -6.22 3.97
C LYS A 43 11.38 -5.71 5.36
N ARG A 44 12.17 -4.65 5.43
CA ARG A 44 12.65 -4.04 6.69
C ARG A 44 11.54 -3.31 7.45
N TYR A 45 10.53 -2.79 6.74
CA TYR A 45 9.44 -2.00 7.32
C TYR A 45 8.12 -2.75 7.36
N SER A 46 8.10 -4.02 6.96
CA SER A 46 6.92 -4.86 7.13
C SER A 46 6.84 -5.33 8.58
N ASN A 47 5.80 -4.90 9.26
CA ASN A 47 5.36 -5.38 10.57
C ASN A 47 4.56 -6.69 10.48
N THR A 48 4.56 -7.33 9.30
CA THR A 48 3.90 -8.62 9.02
C THR A 48 4.90 -9.57 8.39
N THR A 49 4.58 -10.87 8.31
CA THR A 49 5.44 -11.91 7.71
C THR A 49 5.62 -11.79 6.19
N ASN A 50 5.60 -10.58 5.61
CA ASN A 50 5.47 -10.29 4.18
C ASN A 50 4.22 -10.91 3.51
N LYS A 51 3.42 -11.71 4.24
CA LYS A 51 2.26 -12.42 3.72
C LYS A 51 1.16 -11.46 3.26
N HIS A 52 0.87 -10.43 4.04
CA HIS A 52 -0.14 -9.43 3.68
C HIS A 52 0.31 -8.62 2.47
N ARG A 53 1.57 -8.19 2.47
CA ARG A 53 2.18 -7.49 1.34
C ARG A 53 2.12 -8.33 0.05
N ASN A 54 2.56 -9.58 0.09
CA ASN A 54 2.56 -10.45 -1.08
C ASN A 54 1.14 -10.76 -1.58
N ALA A 55 0.18 -10.98 -0.66
CA ALA A 55 -1.22 -11.13 -1.02
C ALA A 55 -1.79 -9.87 -1.66
N ALA A 56 -1.51 -8.70 -1.09
CA ALA A 56 -1.96 -7.41 -1.60
C ALA A 56 -1.35 -7.07 -2.97
N VAL A 57 -0.07 -7.36 -3.19
CA VAL A 57 0.53 -7.21 -4.53
C VAL A 57 -0.21 -8.09 -5.52
N ARG A 58 -0.46 -9.36 -5.21
CA ARG A 58 -1.20 -10.26 -6.12
C ARG A 58 -2.62 -9.78 -6.41
N ASP A 59 -3.32 -9.27 -5.39
CA ASP A 59 -4.74 -8.97 -5.50
C ASP A 59 -5.00 -7.53 -6.03
N MET A 60 -4.06 -6.59 -5.83
CA MET A 60 -4.24 -5.17 -6.16
C MET A 60 -3.39 -4.69 -7.33
N HIS A 61 -2.27 -5.34 -7.65
CA HIS A 61 -1.34 -4.88 -8.67
C HIS A 61 -1.93 -5.05 -10.07
N PRO A 62 -2.13 -3.96 -10.84
CA PRO A 62 -2.55 -4.08 -12.22
C PRO A 62 -1.39 -4.55 -13.10
N ALA A 63 -1.62 -5.49 -14.03
CA ALA A 63 -0.57 -6.09 -14.87
C ALA A 63 0.27 -5.09 -15.70
N ASN A 64 -0.27 -3.90 -15.97
CA ASN A 64 0.39 -2.87 -16.77
C ASN A 64 1.08 -1.77 -15.94
N PHE A 65 1.33 -2.03 -14.65
CA PHE A 65 1.93 -1.09 -13.70
C PHE A 65 3.33 -1.56 -13.33
N THR A 66 4.20 -0.63 -12.92
CA THR A 66 5.55 -0.96 -12.46
C THR A 66 5.58 -1.08 -10.94
N ILE A 67 6.18 -2.15 -10.41
CA ILE A 67 6.40 -2.29 -8.97
C ILE A 67 7.68 -1.56 -8.59
N ILE A 68 7.59 -0.71 -7.57
CA ILE A 68 8.72 0.05 -7.03
C ILE A 68 8.74 -0.16 -5.51
N GLU A 69 9.92 -0.40 -4.96
CA GLU A 69 10.08 -0.44 -3.51
C GLU A 69 10.17 0.99 -2.94
N ALA A 70 9.43 1.26 -1.87
CA ALA A 70 9.41 2.57 -1.22
C ALA A 70 9.43 2.43 0.31
N THR A 71 9.98 3.43 1.00
CA THR A 71 9.89 3.50 2.47
C THR A 71 8.53 4.07 2.88
N PRO A 72 8.06 3.84 4.12
CA PRO A 72 6.84 4.46 4.63
C PRO A 72 6.85 5.99 4.50
N GLU A 73 7.99 6.64 4.73
CA GLU A 73 8.14 8.09 4.62
C GLU A 73 7.93 8.58 3.17
N THR A 74 8.52 7.90 2.19
CA THR A 74 8.30 8.20 0.77
C THR A 74 6.83 8.01 0.39
N ILE A 75 6.18 6.97 0.89
CA ILE A 75 4.74 6.74 0.65
C ILE A 75 3.92 7.87 1.26
N GLN A 76 4.23 8.30 2.48
CA GLN A 76 3.56 9.40 3.15
C GLN A 76 3.74 10.72 2.39
N GLU A 77 4.93 11.02 1.88
CA GLU A 77 5.20 12.21 1.08
C GLU A 77 4.37 12.22 -0.22
N ILE A 78 4.26 11.08 -0.91
CA ILE A 78 3.53 10.97 -2.18
C ILE A 78 2.01 11.00 -1.98
N THR A 79 1.52 10.32 -0.93
CA THR A 79 0.07 10.06 -0.77
C THR A 79 -0.58 10.92 0.30
N GLY A 80 0.20 11.58 1.16
CA GLY A 80 -0.30 12.25 2.37
C GLY A 80 -0.86 11.29 3.43
N LEU A 81 -0.66 9.97 3.29
CA LEU A 81 -1.12 8.99 4.27
C LEU A 81 -0.26 9.09 5.54
N GLU A 82 -0.84 9.60 6.62
CA GLU A 82 -0.21 9.53 7.93
C GLU A 82 -0.14 8.06 8.40
N THR A 83 1.09 7.58 8.55
CA THR A 83 1.38 6.24 9.04
C THR A 83 1.69 6.33 10.53
N ARG A 84 1.13 5.44 11.34
CA ARG A 84 1.36 5.38 12.80
C ARG A 84 2.54 4.48 13.17
#